data_AF-A0A2S7WSV3-F1
#
_entry.id   AF-A0A2S7WSV3-F1
#
_cell.length_a   1.000
_cell.length_b   1.000
_cell.length_c   1.000
_cell.angle_alpha   90.00
_cell.angle_beta   90.00
_cell.angle_gamma   90.00
#
_symmetry.space_group_name_H-M   'P 1'
#
loop_
_entity.id
_entity.type
_entity.pdbx_description
1 polymer ?
#
loop_
_entity_poly.entity_id
_entity_poly.type
_entity_poly.pdbx_seq_one_letter_code
_entity_poly.pdbx_strand_id
1 'polypeptide(L)' 'MKNQEQTQKREEAIKDMKMYLANDWNLKEETPEYFLLTRNTASTTVHILLAFFFFWMAFIPNIVYHFSKKEKKKILK' A
#
# COMPACT_ATOMS: atom_id res chain seq x y z
N MET A 1 -16.02 2.22 -43.47
CA MET A 1 -15.65 0.99 -42.71
C MET A 1 -14.44 1.20 -41.80
N LYS A 2 -13.29 1.74 -42.26
CA LYS A 2 -12.11 2.03 -41.39
C LYS A 2 -12.38 2.86 -40.13
N ASN A 3 -13.17 3.93 -40.23
CA ASN A 3 -13.42 4.82 -39.08
C ASN A 3 -14.25 4.15 -37.97
N GLN A 4 -15.15 3.22 -38.30
CA GLN A 4 -15.94 2.52 -37.27
C GLN A 4 -15.10 1.52 -36.50
N GLU A 5 -14.18 0.84 -37.18
CA GLU A 5 -13.26 -0.13 -36.58
C GLU A 5 -12.26 0.53 -35.62
N GLN A 6 -11.80 1.75 -35.95
CA GLN A 6 -10.89 2.52 -35.10
C GLN A 6 -11.57 3.01 -33.82
N THR A 7 -12.84 3.43 -33.89
CA THR A 7 -13.63 3.82 -32.72
C THR A 7 -13.89 2.63 -31.79
N GLN A 8 -14.22 1.46 -32.34
CA GLN A 8 -14.43 0.22 -31.56
C GLN A 8 -13.16 -0.20 -30.81
N LYS A 9 -12.00 -0.19 -31.47
CA LYS A 9 -10.71 -0.52 -30.82
C LYS A 9 -10.36 0.45 -29.69
N ARG A 10 -10.73 1.73 -29.81
CA ARG A 10 -10.52 2.72 -28.75
C ARG A 10 -11.45 2.51 -27.56
N GLU A 11 -12.72 2.19 -27.79
CA GLU A 11 -13.66 1.86 -26.71
C GLU A 11 -13.24 0.61 -25.93
N GLU A 12 -12.74 -0.40 -26.63
CA GLU A 12 -12.19 -1.61 -26.03
C GLU A 12 -10.94 -1.31 -25.18
N ALA A 13 -10.01 -0.51 -25.70
CA ALA A 13 -8.84 -0.07 -24.95
C ALA A 13 -9.21 0.75 -23.69
N ILE A 14 -10.25 1.59 -23.76
CA ILE A 14 -10.76 2.34 -22.59
C ILE A 14 -11.36 1.39 -21.55
N LYS A 15 -12.07 0.35 -21.98
CA LYS A 15 -12.65 -0.66 -21.09
C LYS A 15 -11.55 -1.43 -20.36
N ASP A 16 -10.52 -1.86 -21.08
CA ASP A 16 -9.37 -2.56 -20.50
C ASP A 16 -8.59 -1.65 -19.56
N MET A 17 -8.33 -0.39 -19.95
CA MET A 17 -7.72 0.61 -19.07
C MET A 17 -8.50 0.74 -17.75
N LYS A 18 -9.83 0.88 -17.81
CA LYS A 18 -10.67 0.95 -16.61
C LYS A 18 -10.58 -0.30 -15.75
N MET A 19 -10.51 -1.48 -16.36
CA MET A 19 -10.29 -2.75 -15.65
C MET A 19 -8.95 -2.74 -14.91
N TYR A 20 -7.87 -2.27 -15.54
CA TYR A 20 -6.56 -2.17 -14.88
C TYR A 20 -6.55 -1.10 -13.77
N LEU A 21 -7.19 0.06 -13.99
CA LEU A 21 -7.33 1.09 -12.96
C LEU A 21 -8.06 0.58 -11.72
N ALA A 22 -9.09 -0.26 -11.89
CA ALA A 22 -9.78 -0.92 -10.79
C ALA A 22 -8.92 -1.96 -10.04
N ASN A 23 -7.82 -2.42 -10.64
CA ASN A 23 -6.87 -3.38 -10.06
C ASN A 23 -5.57 -2.71 -9.59
N ASP A 24 -5.66 -1.51 -9.03
CA ASP A 24 -4.54 -0.74 -8.47
C ASP A 24 -3.42 -0.40 -9.48
N TRP A 25 -3.75 -0.30 -10.77
CA TRP A 25 -2.87 0.34 -11.74
C TRP A 25 -3.16 1.84 -11.80
N ASN A 26 -2.12 2.63 -11.99
CA ASN A 26 -2.21 4.07 -12.18
C ASN A 26 -1.96 4.42 -13.65
N LEU A 27 -2.81 5.28 -14.22
CA LEU A 27 -2.59 5.86 -15.54
C LEU A 27 -1.45 6.87 -15.46
N LYS A 28 -0.37 6.60 -16.18
CA LYS A 28 0.79 7.50 -16.27
C LYS A 28 0.62 8.49 -17.41
N GLU A 29 0.22 8.01 -18.59
CA GLU A 29 0.04 8.84 -19.79
C GLU A 29 -1.17 8.36 -20.60
N GLU A 30 -1.95 9.31 -21.11
CA GLU A 30 -3.05 9.09 -22.05
C GLU A 30 -2.70 9.74 -23.39
N THR A 31 -2.65 8.93 -24.44
CA THR A 31 -2.50 9.40 -25.82
C THR A 31 -3.63 8.85 -26.69
N PRO A 32 -3.89 9.43 -27.88
CA PRO A 32 -4.90 8.91 -28.79
C PRO A 32 -4.64 7.48 -29.26
N GLU A 33 -3.38 7.03 -29.20
CA GLU A 33 -2.93 5.75 -29.73
C GLU A 33 -2.72 4.69 -28.65
N TYR A 34 -2.37 5.08 -27.41
CA TYR A 34 -2.10 4.14 -26.32
C TYR A 34 -2.34 4.75 -24.92
N PHE A 35 -2.61 3.86 -23.96
CA PHE A 35 -2.66 4.16 -22.53
C PHE A 35 -1.45 3.54 -21.83
N LEU A 36 -0.65 4.35 -21.14
CA LEU A 36 0.48 3.85 -20.36
C LEU A 36 0.06 3.66 -18.91
N LEU A 37 0.05 2.42 -18.44
CA LEU A 37 -0.32 2.06 -17.09
C LEU A 37 0.92 1.65 -16.28
N THR A 38 0.94 2.03 -15.01
CA THR A 38 1.99 1.66 -14.06
C THR A 38 1.38 0.96 -12.85
N ARG A 39 2.00 -0.13 -12.40
CA ARG A 39 1.49 -0.85 -11.24
C ARG A 39 1.79 -0.06 -9.97
N ASN A 40 0.80 0.12 -9.11
CA ASN A 40 1.04 0.70 -7.79
C ASN A 40 1.80 -0.30 -6.91
N THR A 41 3.07 -0.04 -6.63
CA THR A 41 3.91 -0.86 -5.74
C THR A 41 4.01 -0.28 -4.34
N ALA A 42 3.54 0.95 -4.13
CA ALA A 42 3.63 1.65 -2.86
C ALA A 42 2.35 1.42 -2.05
N SER A 43 2.29 0.30 -1.31
CA SER A 43 1.20 0.08 -0.36
C SER A 43 1.47 0.85 0.93
N THR A 44 0.84 2.01 1.08
CA THR A 44 0.84 2.77 2.34
C THR A 44 0.38 1.92 3.53
N THR A 45 -0.58 1.00 3.29
CA THR A 45 -1.08 0.06 4.29
C THR A 45 0.03 -0.83 4.85
N VAL A 46 0.90 -1.39 4.00
CA VAL A 46 2.04 -2.20 4.46
C VAL A 46 2.98 -1.36 5.32
N HIS A 47 3.25 -0.12 4.93
CA HIS A 47 4.10 0.77 5.72
C HIS A 47 3.50 1.08 7.09
N ILE A 48 2.20 1.31 7.18
CA ILE A 48 1.49 1.55 8.45
C ILE A 48 1.56 0.30 9.35
N LEU A 49 1.32 -0.89 8.80
CA LEU A 49 1.40 -2.14 9.56
C LEU A 49 2.81 -2.38 10.11
N LEU A 50 3.84 -2.17 9.28
CA LEU A 50 5.23 -2.27 9.70
C LEU A 50 5.56 -1.25 10.80
N ALA A 51 5.17 0.01 10.62
CA ALA A 51 5.39 1.06 11.62
C ALA A 51 4.76 0.69 12.97
N PHE A 52 3.53 0.19 12.97
CA PHE A 52 2.85 -0.24 14.20
C PHE A 52 3.55 -1.45 14.84
N PHE A 53 3.96 -2.44 14.04
CA PHE A 53 4.67 -3.62 14.52
C PHE A 53 6.02 -3.27 15.17
N PHE A 54 6.83 -2.46 14.49
CA PHE A 54 8.14 -2.04 15.02
C PHE A 54 8.00 -1.12 16.23
N PHE A 55 7.00 -0.23 16.25
CA PHE A 55 6.70 0.60 17.41
C PHE A 55 6.38 -0.27 18.63
N TRP A 56 5.51 -1.27 18.46
CA TRP A 56 5.12 -2.20 19.52
C TRP A 56 6.32 -3.04 20.01
N MET A 57 7.14 -3.53 19.10
CA MET A 57 8.35 -4.30 19.43
C MET A 57 9.37 -3.48 20.22
N ALA A 58 9.50 -2.18 19.96
CA ALA A 58 10.40 -1.31 20.73
C ALA A 58 9.79 -0.87 22.08
N PHE A 59 8.48 -0.65 22.13
CA PHE A 59 7.84 -0.05 23.30
C PHE A 59 7.50 -1.08 24.40
N ILE A 60 7.04 -2.29 24.02
CA ILE A 60 6.67 -3.32 25.00
C ILE A 60 7.85 -3.79 25.86
N PRO A 61 9.02 -4.17 25.30
CA PRO A 61 10.15 -4.61 26.12
C PRO A 61 10.61 -3.52 27.09
N ASN A 62 10.55 -2.25 26.69
CA ASN A 62 10.89 -1.12 27.55
C ASN A 62 9.92 -0.98 28.73
N ILE A 63 8.62 -1.13 28.48
CA ILE A 63 7.60 -1.14 29.54
C ILE A 63 7.83 -2.34 30.49
N VAL A 64 7.98 -3.54 29.94
CA VAL A 64 8.18 -4.78 30.72
C VAL A 64 9.46 -4.67 31.56
N TYR A 65 10.55 -4.16 30.99
CA TYR A 65 11.79 -3.90 31.73
C TYR A 65 11.57 -2.93 32.89
N HIS A 66 10.85 -1.82 32.66
CA HIS A 66 10.57 -0.83 33.70
C HIS A 66 9.77 -1.43 34.87
N PHE A 67 8.79 -2.28 34.61
CA PHE A 67 8.00 -2.95 35.66
C PHE A 67 8.76 -4.10 36.33
N SER A 68 9.57 -4.85 35.59
CA SER A 68 10.41 -5.93 36.13
C SER A 68 11.48 -5.41 37.09
N LYS A 69 12.02 -4.21 36.84
CA LYS A 69 13.04 -3.55 37.68
C LYS A 69 12.50 -2.93 38.97
N LYS A 70 11.19 -3.04 39.26
CA LYS A 70 10.65 -2.67 40.58
C LYS A 70 11.12 -3.70 41.62
N GLU A 71 12.33 -3.49 42.11
CA GLU A 71 12.92 -4.28 43.19
C GLU A 71 11.95 -4.35 44.37
N LYS A 72 11.62 -5.58 44.77
CA LYS A 72 10.91 -5.87 46.01
C LYS A 72 11.80 -5.36 47.15
N LYS A 73 11.50 -4.17 47.68
CA LYS A 73 12.19 -3.61 48.85
C LYS A 73 12.20 -4.67 49.95
N LYS A 74 13.38 -5.21 50.26
CA LYS A 74 13.55 -6.24 51.28
C LYS A 74 13.82 -5.54 52.61
N ILE A 75 12.80 -5.44 53.46
CA ILE A 75 13.00 -4.98 54.84
C ILE A 75 13.56 -6.18 55.61
N LEU A 76 14.81 -6.06 56.07
CA LEU A 76 15.38 -6.95 57.09
C LEU A 76 14.94 -6.41 58.45
N LYS A 77 14.28 -7.24 59.25
CA LYS A 77 13.96 -6.98 60.67
C LYS A 77 14.79 -7.91 61.53
#